data_AF-A0AAW5KI59-F1
#
_entry.id   AF-A0AAW5KI59-F1
#
_cell.length_a   1.000
_cell.length_b   1.000
_cell.length_c   1.000
_cell.angle_alpha   90.00
_cell.angle_beta   90.00
_cell.angle_gamma   90.00
#
_symmetry.space_group_name_H-M   'P 1'
#
loop_
_entity.id
_entity.type
_entity.pdbx_description
1 polymer ?
#
loop_
_entity_poly.entity_id
_entity_poly.type
_entity_poly.pdbx_seq_one_letter_code
_entity_poly.pdbx_strand_id
1 'polypeptide(L)'
;EPTANLDERGQAEIRRRLAEVESLLLVSHDRAQLDALCDTIWEVRDGQVRAYPGNYAAYRRQRAREEERAQQQWEEYTGERARRETWRAAASSRAR
;
A
#
# COMPACT_ATOMS: atom_id res chain seq x y z
N GLU A 1 17.95 8.28 9.78
CA GLU A 1 17.42 9.11 8.68
C GLU A 1 18.43 10.18 8.31
N PRO A 2 18.73 10.39 7.02
CA PRO A 2 19.81 11.31 6.59
C PRO A 2 19.44 12.80 6.67
N THR A 3 18.16 13.15 6.83
CA THR A 3 17.66 14.54 6.80
C THR A 3 17.43 15.17 8.16
N ALA A 4 17.51 14.40 9.26
CA ALA A 4 17.07 14.80 10.58
C ALA A 4 17.87 15.95 11.24
N ASN A 5 19.02 16.36 10.67
CA ASN A 5 19.94 17.32 11.28
C ASN A 5 20.33 18.49 10.37
N LEU A 6 19.52 18.80 9.35
CA LEU A 6 19.81 19.83 8.34
C LEU A 6 18.77 20.97 8.37
N ASP A 7 19.22 22.19 8.13
CA ASP A 7 18.37 23.35 7.87
C ASP A 7 17.64 23.23 6.52
N GLU A 8 16.59 24.03 6.30
CA GLU A 8 15.76 23.95 5.08
C GLU A 8 16.57 24.10 3.79
N ARG A 9 17.61 24.94 3.83
CA ARG A 9 18.52 25.17 2.71
C ARG A 9 19.39 23.94 2.42
N GLY A 10 19.94 23.31 3.46
CA GLY A 10 20.71 22.07 3.33
C GLY A 10 19.85 20.91 2.81
N GLN A 11 18.60 20.82 3.26
CA GLN A 11 17.65 19.82 2.74
C GLN A 11 17.36 20.00 1.25
N ALA A 12 17.18 21.25 0.80
CA ALA A 12 16.97 21.56 -0.62
C ALA A 12 18.18 21.19 -1.48
N GLU A 13 19.40 21.50 -1.02
CA GLU A 13 20.63 21.19 -1.75
C GLU A 13 20.85 19.67 -1.86
N ILE A 14 20.65 18.92 -0.76
CA ILE A 14 20.75 17.46 -0.81
C ILE A 14 19.69 16.87 -1.72
N ARG A 15 18.45 17.36 -1.66
CA ARG A 15 17.38 16.89 -2.55
C ARG A 15 17.73 17.11 -4.02
N ARG A 16 18.31 18.26 -4.39
CA ARG A 16 18.77 18.50 -5.76
C ARG A 16 19.84 17.50 -6.18
N ARG A 17 20.86 17.31 -5.35
CA ARG A 17 21.95 16.36 -5.64
C ARG A 17 21.45 14.91 -5.75
N LEU A 18 20.52 14.52 -4.89
CA LEU A 18 19.91 13.19 -4.92
C LEU A 18 18.98 12.98 -6.12
N ALA A 19 18.45 14.05 -6.73
CA ALA A 19 17.67 13.94 -7.96
C ALA A 19 18.54 13.78 -9.21
N GLU A 20 19.83 14.09 -9.13
CA GLU A 20 20.79 13.99 -10.24
C GLU A 20 21.45 12.60 -10.34
N VAL A 21 21.26 11.72 -9.36
CA VAL A 21 21.84 10.37 -9.38
C VAL A 21 20.99 9.41 -10.22
N GLU A 22 21.63 8.51 -10.97
CA GLU A 22 20.92 7.56 -11.85
C GLU A 22 20.10 6.51 -11.08
N SER A 23 20.52 6.14 -9.87
CA SER A 23 19.82 5.16 -9.04
C SER A 23 20.05 5.46 -7.56
N LEU A 24 18.97 5.45 -6.78
CA LEU A 24 18.98 5.76 -5.35
C LEU A 24 18.08 4.78 -4.60
N LEU A 25 18.60 4.27 -3.47
CA LEU A 25 17.78 3.63 -2.45
C LEU A 25 17.63 4.59 -1.27
N LEU A 26 16.40 5.03 -1.00
CA LEU A 26 16.09 5.99 0.05
C LEU A 26 15.17 5.38 1.09
N VAL A 27 15.57 5.46 2.36
CA VAL A 27 14.73 5.14 3.53
C VAL A 27 14.54 6.42 4.33
N SER A 28 13.30 6.90 4.39
CA SER A 28 12.93 8.15 5.06
C SER A 28 11.51 8.06 5.61
N HIS A 29 11.24 8.69 6.75
CA HIS A 29 9.87 8.89 7.23
C HIS A 29 9.24 10.18 6.64
N ASP A 30 10.01 11.03 5.95
CA ASP A 30 9.50 12.21 5.26
C ASP A 30 8.81 11.83 3.93
N ARG A 31 7.48 11.92 3.95
CA ARG A 31 6.62 11.62 2.81
C ARG A 31 6.84 12.58 1.63
N ALA A 32 7.13 13.85 1.87
CA ALA A 32 7.36 14.82 0.80
C ALA A 32 8.71 14.57 0.10
N GLN A 33 9.68 14.01 0.82
CA GLN A 33 10.94 13.56 0.23
C GLN A 33 10.74 12.31 -0.63
N LEU A 34 10.04 11.30 -0.11
CA LEU A 34 9.71 10.09 -0.86
C LEU A 34 8.87 10.41 -2.11
N ASP A 35 7.94 11.36 -2.00
CA ASP A 35 7.09 11.75 -3.13
C ASP A 35 7.85 12.50 -4.24
N ALA A 36 8.90 13.24 -3.86
CA ALA A 36 9.68 14.05 -4.79
C ALA A 36 10.85 13.30 -5.43
N LEU A 37 11.45 12.32 -4.73
CA LEU A 37 12.68 11.66 -5.16
C LEU A 37 12.50 10.21 -5.62
N CYS A 38 11.48 9.50 -5.12
CA CYS A 38 11.31 8.09 -5.45
C CYS A 38 10.30 7.90 -6.58
N ASP A 39 10.65 7.05 -7.54
CA ASP A 39 9.77 6.60 -8.62
C ASP A 39 9.13 5.23 -8.36
N THR A 40 9.56 4.53 -7.31
CA THR A 40 9.09 3.21 -6.90
C THR A 40 9.13 3.12 -5.38
N ILE A 41 8.07 2.60 -4.76
CA ILE A 41 8.00 2.38 -3.31
C ILE A 41 7.99 0.89 -3.02
N TRP A 42 8.89 0.45 -2.14
CA TRP A 42 8.93 -0.93 -1.66
C TRP A 42 8.30 -0.97 -0.27
N GLU A 43 7.19 -1.68 -0.15
CA GLU A 43 6.52 -1.94 1.12
C GLU A 43 7.01 -3.27 1.68
N VAL A 44 7.41 -3.27 2.95
CA VAL A 44 7.71 -4.50 3.70
C VAL A 44 6.59 -4.69 4.71
N ARG A 45 5.75 -5.70 4.50
CA ARG A 45 4.59 -6.00 5.36
C ARG A 45 4.34 -7.49 5.39
N ASP A 46 4.00 -8.03 6.57
CA ASP A 46 3.64 -9.45 6.76
C ASP A 46 4.72 -10.43 6.24
N GLY A 47 6.00 -10.07 6.40
CA GLY A 47 7.14 -10.86 5.94
C GLY A 47 7.35 -10.87 4.41
N GLN A 48 6.58 -10.06 3.68
CA GLN A 48 6.66 -9.94 2.22
C GLN A 48 7.12 -8.54 1.81
N VAL A 49 7.81 -8.47 0.66
CA VAL A 49 8.20 -7.21 0.03
C VAL A 49 7.39 -7.04 -1.24
N ARG A 50 6.71 -5.90 -1.37
CA ARG A 50 5.89 -5.55 -2.53
C ARG A 50 6.36 -4.23 -3.12
N ALA A 51 6.63 -4.22 -4.43
CA ALA A 51 7.02 -3.02 -5.15
C ALA A 51 5.78 -2.36 -5.77
N TYR A 52 5.68 -1.04 -5.57
CA TYR A 52 4.63 -0.20 -6.14
C TYR A 52 5.28 0.84 -7.06
N PRO A 53 4.99 0.83 -8.37
CA PRO A 53 5.51 1.83 -9.27
C PRO A 53 4.85 3.19 -9.01
N GLY A 54 5.61 4.25 -9.19
CA GLY A 54 5.26 5.62 -8.87
C GLY A 54 5.74 6.08 -7.50
N ASN A 55 5.57 7.37 -7.27
CA ASN A 55 5.96 8.04 -6.04
C ASN A 55 5.06 7.67 -4.83
N TYR A 56 5.36 8.25 -3.67
CA TYR A 56 4.63 7.93 -2.43
C TYR A 56 3.12 8.15 -2.52
N ALA A 57 2.65 9.22 -3.17
CA ALA A 57 1.24 9.47 -3.37
C ALA A 57 0.58 8.43 -4.28
N ALA A 58 1.27 7.98 -5.33
CA ALA A 58 0.82 6.89 -6.20
C ALA A 58 0.74 5.56 -5.44
N TYR A 59 1.73 5.25 -4.62
CA TYR A 59 1.74 4.10 -3.71
C TYR A 59 0.50 4.11 -2.80
N ARG A 60 0.23 5.22 -2.12
CA ARG A 60 -0.93 5.39 -1.23
C ARG A 60 -2.26 5.09 -1.94
N ARG A 61 -2.43 5.56 -3.18
CA ARG A 61 -3.64 5.29 -3.98
C ARG A 61 -3.75 3.83 -4.39
N GLN A 62 -2.64 3.19 -4.75
CA GLN A 62 -2.62 1.77 -5.11
C GLN A 62 -2.98 0.90 -3.91
N ARG A 63 -2.40 1.16 -2.73
CA ARG A 63 -2.74 0.44 -1.48
C ARG A 63 -4.21 0.53 -1.12
N ALA A 64 -4.77 1.74 -1.14
CA ALA A 64 -6.19 1.93 -0.83
C ALA A 64 -7.10 1.12 -1.77
N ARG A 65 -6.80 1.12 -3.08
CA ARG A 65 -7.55 0.32 -4.07
C ARG A 65 -7.42 -1.19 -3.83
N GLU A 66 -6.26 -1.66 -3.39
CA GLU A 66 -6.08 -3.07 -3.04
C GLU A 66 -6.86 -3.46 -1.80
N GLU A 67 -6.85 -2.61 -0.77
CA GLU A 67 -7.60 -2.83 0.47
C GLU A 67 -9.11 -2.84 0.20
N GLU A 68 -9.61 -1.89 -0.60
CA GLU A 68 -11.01 -1.85 -1.04
C GLU A 68 -11.41 -3.12 -1.79
N ARG A 69 -10.57 -3.59 -2.73
CA ARG A 69 -10.82 -4.82 -3.49
C ARG A 69 -10.83 -6.05 -2.59
N ALA A 70 -9.88 -6.13 -1.64
CA ALA A 70 -9.82 -7.24 -0.70
C ALA A 70 -11.06 -7.29 0.20
N GLN A 71 -11.55 -6.12 0.65
CA GLN A 71 -12.77 -6.02 1.45
C GLN A 71 -14.01 -6.47 0.66
N GLN A 72 -14.18 -5.98 -0.57
CA GLN A 72 -15.30 -6.37 -1.44
C GLN A 72 -15.34 -7.89 -1.70
N GLN A 73 -14.19 -8.49 -1.99
CA GLN A 73 -14.07 -9.94 -2.20
C GLN A 73 -14.42 -10.73 -0.94
N TRP A 74 -14.03 -10.25 0.23
CA TRP A 74 -14.33 -10.90 1.51
C TRP A 74 -15.82 -10.84 1.84
N GLU A 75 -16.47 -9.71 1.58
CA GLU A 75 -17.91 -9.52 1.76
C GLU A 75 -18.72 -10.43 0.83
N GLU A 76 -18.34 -10.49 -0.46
CA GLU A 76 -18.98 -11.37 -1.45
C GLU A 76 -18.85 -12.85 -1.03
N TYR A 77 -17.64 -13.28 -0.68
CA TYR A 77 -17.38 -14.64 -0.20
C TYR A 77 -18.22 -15.00 1.04
N THR A 78 -18.27 -14.10 2.02
CA THR A 78 -18.99 -14.32 3.28
C THR A 78 -20.51 -14.35 3.05
N GLY A 79 -21.02 -13.47 2.19
CA GLY A 79 -22.43 -13.43 1.79
C GLY A 79 -22.87 -14.69 1.05
N GLU A 80 -22.07 -15.18 0.10
CA GLU A 80 -22.35 -16.44 -0.61
C GLU A 80 -22.37 -17.64 0.34
N ARG A 81 -21.42 -17.71 1.28
CA ARG A 81 -21.35 -18.76 2.30
C ARG A 81 -22.59 -18.77 3.17
N ALA A 82 -22.99 -17.62 3.71
CA ALA A 82 -24.21 -17.48 4.52
C ALA A 82 -25.48 -17.87 3.74
N ARG A 83 -25.58 -17.48 2.46
CA ARG A 83 -26.71 -17.85 1.59
C ARG A 83 -26.77 -19.36 1.33
N ARG A 84 -25.63 -20.02 1.12
CA ARG A 84 -25.58 -21.48 0.94
C ARG A 84 -25.97 -22.22 2.22
N GLU A 85 -25.53 -21.74 3.38
CA GLU A 85 -25.86 -22.33 4.68
C GLU A 85 -27.35 -22.21 5.01
N THR A 86 -27.95 -21.04 4.76
CA THR A 86 -29.40 -20.84 4.95
C THR A 86 -30.23 -21.72 4.01
N TRP A 87 -29.83 -21.87 2.74
CA TRP A 87 -30.49 -22.79 1.80
C TRP A 87 -30.37 -24.26 2.24
N ARG A 88 -29.17 -24.68 2.68
CA ARG A 88 -28.95 -26.04 3.20
C ARG A 88 -29.80 -26.31 4.44
N ALA A 89 -29.85 -25.37 5.38
CA ALA A 89 -30.67 -25.48 6.58
C ALA A 89 -32.17 -25.58 6.24
N ALA A 90 -32.67 -24.73 5.35
CA ALA A 90 -34.08 -24.73 4.92
C ALA A 90 -34.47 -25.99 4.12
N ALA A 91 -33.55 -26.54 3.31
CA ALA A 91 -33.78 -27.81 2.62
C ALA A 91 -33.83 -29.00 3.59
N SER A 92 -33.01 -28.99 4.64
CA SER A 92 -32.96 -30.05 5.65
C SER A 92 -34.19 -30.10 6.57
N SER A 93 -34.92 -28.98 6.73
CA SER A 93 -36.13 -28.90 7.55
C SER A 93 -37.41 -29.30 6.81
N ARG A 94 -37.44 -29.22 5.48
CA ARG A 94 -38.57 -29.69 4.65
C ARG A 94 -38.56 -31.20 4.38
N ALA A 95 -37.45 -31.88 4.68
CA ALA A 95 -37.29 -33.32 4.47
C ALA A 95 -37.65 -34.16 5.73
N ARG A 96 -38.16 -33.52 6.79
CA ARG A 96 -38.76 -34.16 7.97
C ARG A 96 -40.25 -33.86 8.01
#